data_AF-A0AA40EY43-F1
#
_entry.id   AF-A0AA40EY43-F1
#
_cell.length_a   1.000
_cell.length_b   1.000
_cell.length_c   1.000
_cell.angle_alpha   90.00
_cell.angle_beta   90.00
_cell.angle_gamma   90.00
#
_symmetry.space_group_name_H-M   'P 1'
#
loop_
_entity.id
_entity.type
_entity.pdbx_description
1 polymer ?
#
loop_
_entity_poly.entity_id
_entity_poly.type
_entity_poly.pdbx_seq_one_letter_code
_entity_poly.pdbx_strand_id
1 'polypeptide(L)'
;MAGPNGLKAGEELTFFYPSTEYAMAQPFDCFCGSGECKGRISGARDMTRGQLEGMWLNVHIRELLGMNGSREGIVEEEEEGDETAKALREVVNAAKRALDGYLAAKNGNGTAVKKVNGANGVKKLNGQYANGNSHEIEAEGLRARGTTSRELSGEMGGDTIVA
;
A
#
# COMPACT_ATOMS: atom_id res chain seq x y z
N MET A 1 22.21 1.14 -2.60
CA MET A 1 21.85 0.09 -1.62
C MET A 1 22.79 -1.07 -1.86
N ALA A 2 23.31 -1.70 -0.80
CA ALA A 2 24.15 -2.88 -0.92
C ALA A 2 23.44 -3.94 -1.79
N GLY A 3 24.15 -4.52 -2.77
CA GLY A 3 23.60 -5.61 -3.57
C GLY A 3 23.24 -6.83 -2.72
N PRO A 4 22.68 -7.90 -3.31
CA PRO A 4 22.28 -9.11 -2.58
C PRO A 4 23.43 -9.77 -1.79
N ASN A 5 24.68 -9.47 -2.12
CA ASN A 5 25.88 -9.98 -1.46
C ASN A 5 26.31 -9.16 -0.23
N GLY A 6 25.59 -8.09 0.12
CA GLY A 6 25.96 -7.15 1.18
C GLY A 6 27.15 -6.26 0.79
N LEU A 7 27.64 -5.46 1.73
CA LEU A 7 28.88 -4.68 1.61
C LEU A 7 29.91 -5.26 2.58
N LYS A 8 31.14 -5.47 2.12
CA LYS A 8 32.24 -5.96 2.96
C LYS A 8 33.07 -4.80 3.51
N ALA A 9 33.76 -5.04 4.63
CA ALA A 9 34.70 -4.07 5.17
C ALA A 9 35.83 -3.83 4.16
N GLY A 10 36.07 -2.57 3.82
CA GLY A 10 37.05 -2.16 2.80
C GLY A 10 36.50 -2.11 1.37
N GLU A 11 35.23 -2.43 1.15
CA GLU A 11 34.58 -2.28 -0.16
C GLU A 11 34.11 -0.83 -0.38
N GLU A 12 34.30 -0.32 -1.60
CA GLU A 12 33.92 1.04 -1.95
C GLU A 12 32.39 1.17 -2.12
N LEU A 13 31.84 2.26 -1.60
CA LEU A 13 30.44 2.60 -1.80
C LEU A 13 30.27 3.22 -3.19
N THR A 14 29.52 2.54 -4.05
CA THR A 14 29.17 3.05 -5.36
C THR A 14 27.76 3.65 -5.37
N PHE A 15 27.61 4.74 -6.10
CA PHE A 15 26.32 5.44 -6.25
C PHE A 15 26.10 5.82 -7.71
N PHE A 16 24.89 5.55 -8.20
CA PHE A 16 24.50 5.91 -9.56
C PHE A 16 23.71 7.22 -9.52
N TYR A 17 24.39 8.34 -9.76
CA TYR A 17 23.80 9.70 -9.72
C TYR A 17 22.50 9.84 -10.53
N PRO A 18 22.37 9.33 -11.76
CA PRO A 18 21.11 9.42 -12.49
C PRO A 18 19.91 8.75 -11.81
N SER A 19 20.10 7.96 -10.73
CA SER A 19 19.00 7.46 -9.91
C SER A 19 18.26 8.55 -9.11
N THR A 20 18.92 9.66 -8.80
CA THR A 20 18.40 10.74 -7.95
C THR A 20 18.56 12.14 -8.56
N GLU A 21 19.44 12.32 -9.55
CA GLU A 21 19.65 13.59 -10.23
C GLU A 21 19.12 13.57 -11.67
N TYR A 22 18.13 14.42 -11.96
CA TYR A 22 17.55 14.54 -13.30
C TYR A 22 18.48 15.24 -14.28
N ALA A 23 19.08 16.36 -13.86
CA ALA A 23 20.08 17.09 -14.62
C ALA A 23 21.20 17.50 -13.67
N MET A 24 22.45 17.36 -14.11
CA MET A 24 23.61 17.73 -13.31
C MET A 24 24.19 19.06 -13.77
N ALA A 25 24.52 19.93 -12.81
CA ALA A 25 25.18 21.19 -13.12
C ALA A 25 26.59 20.98 -13.72
N GLN A 26 27.27 19.91 -13.32
CA GLN A 26 28.62 19.55 -13.78
C GLN A 26 28.66 18.05 -14.13
N PRO A 27 28.51 17.71 -15.41
CA PRO A 27 28.71 16.34 -15.88
C PRO A 27 30.16 15.88 -15.75
N PHE A 28 30.38 14.58 -15.59
CA PHE A 28 31.72 13.99 -15.46
C PHE A 28 31.85 12.68 -16.25
N ASP A 29 33.07 12.28 -16.59
CA ASP A 29 33.36 10.98 -17.19
C ASP A 29 33.46 9.91 -16.11
N CYS A 30 32.72 8.81 -16.24
CA CYS A 30 32.70 7.74 -15.26
C CYS A 30 33.91 6.81 -15.40
N PHE A 31 34.52 6.49 -14.26
CA PHE A 31 35.68 5.60 -14.16
C PHE A 31 35.37 4.36 -13.32
N CYS A 32 34.11 3.92 -13.24
CA CYS A 32 33.70 2.81 -12.37
C CYS A 32 34.24 1.43 -12.82
N GLY A 33 34.77 1.30 -14.03
CA GLY A 33 35.36 0.05 -14.55
C GLY A 33 34.36 -1.07 -14.85
N SER A 34 33.05 -0.86 -14.69
CA SER A 34 32.02 -1.85 -15.03
C SER A 34 31.92 -2.10 -16.54
N GLY A 35 31.63 -3.34 -16.94
CA GLY A 35 31.32 -3.69 -18.33
C GLY A 35 30.06 -3.00 -18.86
N GLU A 36 29.16 -2.57 -17.98
CA GLU A 36 27.95 -1.81 -18.32
C GLU A 36 28.08 -0.31 -18.03
N CYS A 37 29.32 0.20 -17.97
CA CYS A 37 29.59 1.62 -17.73
C CYS A 37 28.88 2.51 -18.77
N LYS A 38 28.25 3.59 -18.30
CA LYS A 38 27.52 4.54 -19.15
C LYS A 38 28.40 5.66 -19.72
N GLY A 39 29.71 5.65 -19.44
CA GLY A 39 30.64 6.66 -19.91
C GLY A 39 30.42 7.99 -19.20
N ARG A 40 29.99 9.03 -19.92
CA ARG A 40 29.77 10.37 -19.36
C ARG A 40 28.42 10.47 -18.65
N ILE A 41 28.42 10.99 -17.43
CA ILE A 41 27.23 11.14 -16.58
C ILE A 41 26.83 12.61 -16.52
N SER A 42 25.64 12.95 -17.02
CA SER A 42 25.06 14.31 -16.98
C SER A 42 23.70 14.41 -16.28
N GLY A 43 23.24 13.32 -15.68
CA GLY A 43 21.91 13.17 -15.08
C GLY A 43 20.99 12.30 -15.94
N ALA A 44 19.84 11.94 -15.38
CA ALA A 44 18.90 11.03 -16.03
C ALA A 44 18.25 11.59 -17.31
N ARG A 45 18.08 12.91 -17.42
CA ARG A 45 17.41 13.57 -18.55
C ARG A 45 18.04 13.22 -19.89
N ASP A 46 19.36 13.11 -19.94
CA ASP A 46 20.11 12.91 -21.18
C ASP A 46 20.42 11.42 -21.45
N MET A 47 19.87 10.50 -20.64
CA MET A 47 20.04 9.06 -20.81
C MET A 47 18.84 8.44 -21.52
N THR A 48 19.10 7.41 -22.32
CA THR A 48 18.03 6.59 -22.93
C THR A 48 17.42 5.63 -21.92
N ARG A 49 16.19 5.15 -22.18
CA ARG A 49 15.51 4.19 -21.31
C ARG A 49 16.32 2.90 -21.10
N GLY A 50 16.99 2.39 -22.14
CA GLY A 50 17.85 1.21 -22.04
C GLY A 50 19.14 1.47 -21.22
N GLN A 51 19.62 2.71 -21.13
CA GLN A 51 20.74 3.05 -20.24
C GLN A 51 20.33 3.07 -18.77
N LEU A 52 19.06 3.39 -18.49
CA LEU A 52 18.48 3.44 -17.14
C LEU A 52 17.89 2.10 -16.69
N GLU A 53 17.69 1.16 -17.62
CA GLU A 53 17.16 -0.17 -17.34
C GLU A 53 18.07 -0.97 -16.41
N GLY A 54 17.47 -1.78 -15.52
CA GLY A 54 18.19 -2.52 -14.48
C GLY A 54 18.67 -1.67 -13.30
N MET A 55 18.65 -0.34 -13.41
CA MET A 55 19.01 0.57 -12.33
C MET A 55 17.79 0.97 -11.52
N TRP A 56 17.95 1.03 -10.20
CA TRP A 56 16.93 1.64 -9.35
C TRP A 56 16.90 3.15 -9.59
N LEU A 57 15.71 3.69 -9.91
CA LEU A 57 15.47 5.13 -10.00
C LEU A 57 14.50 5.56 -8.91
N ASN A 58 14.74 6.74 -8.32
CA ASN A 58 13.79 7.36 -7.41
C ASN A 58 12.49 7.72 -8.15
N VAL A 59 11.37 7.69 -7.43
CA VAL A 59 10.04 8.05 -7.95
C VAL A 59 10.06 9.41 -8.65
N HIS A 60 10.73 10.41 -8.08
CA HIS A 60 10.82 11.74 -8.66
C HIS A 60 11.51 11.75 -10.04
N ILE A 61 12.56 10.94 -10.21
CA ILE A 61 13.25 10.81 -11.50
C ILE A 61 12.36 10.12 -12.53
N ARG A 62 11.63 9.07 -12.14
CA ARG A 62 10.68 8.38 -13.03
C ARG A 62 9.56 9.30 -13.49
N GLU A 63 9.05 10.13 -12.58
CA GLU A 63 8.06 11.17 -12.88
C GLU A 63 8.58 12.15 -13.93
N LEU A 64 9.78 12.71 -13.72
CA LEU A 64 10.38 13.69 -14.64
C LEU A 64 10.71 13.11 -16.02
N LEU A 65 10.98 11.80 -16.10
CA LEU A 65 11.20 11.10 -17.36
C LEU A 65 9.91 10.68 -18.05
N GLY A 66 8.74 10.87 -17.42
CA GLY A 66 7.47 10.33 -17.92
C GLY A 66 7.47 8.80 -17.97
N MET A 67 8.36 8.14 -17.21
CA MET A 67 8.40 6.67 -17.09
C MET A 67 7.24 6.13 -16.25
N ASN A 68 6.45 7.02 -15.66
CA ASN A 68 5.14 6.72 -15.12
C ASN A 68 4.13 6.49 -16.25
N GLY A 69 4.47 5.59 -17.19
CA GLY A 69 3.49 4.94 -18.03
C GLY A 69 2.65 4.09 -17.10
N SER A 70 1.49 4.64 -16.76
CA SER A 70 0.36 4.03 -16.07
C SER A 70 0.66 3.29 -14.74
N ARG A 71 -0.25 3.43 -13.79
CA ARG A 71 -0.44 2.41 -12.75
C ARG A 71 -1.03 1.12 -13.36
N GLU A 72 -0.59 0.74 -14.56
CA GLU A 72 -0.91 -0.49 -15.31
C GLU A 72 0.41 -1.23 -15.60
N GLY A 73 1.30 -1.21 -14.60
CA GLY A 73 2.51 -2.01 -14.53
C GLY A 73 2.66 -2.58 -13.14
N ILE A 74 1.56 -3.02 -12.52
CA ILE A 74 1.64 -4.27 -11.77
C ILE A 74 1.96 -5.28 -12.87
N VAL A 75 3.08 -5.96 -12.73
CA VAL A 75 3.41 -7.12 -13.54
C VAL A 75 2.13 -7.96 -13.64
N GLU A 76 1.53 -8.02 -14.82
CA GLU A 76 0.74 -9.17 -15.20
C GLU A 76 1.76 -10.30 -15.37
N GLU A 77 2.35 -10.72 -14.24
CA GLU A 77 2.72 -12.11 -14.11
C GLU A 77 1.38 -12.83 -14.18
N GLU A 78 1.15 -13.48 -15.31
CA GLU A 78 0.26 -14.63 -15.38
C GLU A 78 0.81 -15.72 -14.45
N GLU A 79 0.78 -15.47 -13.14
CA GLU A 79 0.83 -16.52 -12.15
C GLU A 79 -0.60 -17.02 -11.98
N GLU A 80 -0.87 -18.07 -12.73
CA GLU A 80 -1.97 -19.00 -12.56
C GLU A 80 -2.12 -19.38 -11.07
N GLY A 81 -3.03 -18.72 -10.35
CA GLY A 81 -3.65 -19.30 -9.15
C GLY A 81 -3.37 -18.67 -7.78
N ASP A 82 -2.98 -17.40 -7.64
CA ASP A 82 -2.98 -16.79 -6.30
C ASP A 82 -4.41 -16.37 -5.88
N GLU A 83 -5.17 -17.34 -5.35
CA GLU A 83 -6.50 -17.12 -4.76
C GLU A 83 -6.48 -16.01 -3.70
N THR A 84 -5.35 -15.83 -3.00
CA THR A 84 -5.15 -14.80 -1.99
C THR A 84 -5.15 -13.41 -2.61
N ALA A 85 -4.44 -13.23 -3.73
CA ALA A 85 -4.41 -11.97 -4.46
C ALA A 85 -5.80 -11.60 -5.02
N LYS A 86 -6.57 -12.59 -5.48
CA LYS A 86 -7.96 -12.39 -5.92
C LYS A 86 -8.86 -11.98 -4.77
N ALA A 87 -8.80 -12.69 -3.64
CA ALA A 87 -9.56 -12.37 -2.43
C ALA A 87 -9.25 -10.96 -1.91
N LEU A 88 -7.98 -10.56 -1.86
CA LEU A 88 -7.54 -9.22 -1.49
C LEU A 88 -8.13 -8.14 -2.42
N ARG A 89 -8.12 -8.37 -3.74
CA ARG A 89 -8.72 -7.45 -4.72
C ARG A 89 -10.23 -7.30 -4.49
N GLU A 90 -10.93 -8.39 -4.20
CA GLU A 90 -12.37 -8.37 -3.91
C GLU A 90 -12.70 -7.58 -2.63
N VAL A 91 -11.93 -7.79 -1.55
CA VAL A 91 -12.06 -7.03 -0.29
C VAL A 91 -11.87 -5.54 -0.52
N VAL A 92 -10.82 -5.15 -1.25
CA VAL A 92 -10.57 -3.74 -1.59
C VAL A 92 -11.72 -3.14 -2.40
N ASN A 93 -12.28 -3.89 -3.35
CA ASN A 93 -13.40 -3.43 -4.16
C ASN A 93 -14.69 -3.27 -3.34
N ALA A 94 -14.95 -4.17 -2.39
CA ALA A 94 -16.07 -4.03 -1.46
C ALA A 94 -15.92 -2.79 -0.57
N ALA A 95 -14.71 -2.56 -0.04
CA ALA A 95 -14.41 -1.38 0.77
C ALA A 95 -14.62 -0.07 0.01
N LYS A 96 -14.21 -0.01 -1.28
CA LYS A 96 -14.47 1.15 -2.14
C LYS A 96 -15.96 1.42 -2.32
N ARG A 97 -16.77 0.39 -2.62
CA ARG A 97 -18.22 0.53 -2.79
C ARG A 97 -18.92 1.02 -1.51
N ALA A 98 -18.49 0.52 -0.35
CA ALA A 98 -19.01 0.97 0.94
C ALA A 98 -18.65 2.45 1.20
N LEU A 99 -17.42 2.85 0.87
CA LEU A 99 -16.97 4.22 0.97
C LEU A 99 -17.77 5.14 0.03
N ASP A 100 -17.98 4.74 -1.22
CA ASP A 100 -18.78 5.49 -2.19
C ASP A 100 -20.22 5.68 -1.70
N GLY A 101 -20.82 4.63 -1.13
CA GLY A 101 -22.14 4.71 -0.51
C GLY A 101 -22.19 5.67 0.68
N TYR A 102 -21.16 5.65 1.54
CA TYR A 102 -21.03 6.57 2.66
C TYR A 102 -20.87 8.03 2.18
N LEU A 103 -20.03 8.27 1.16
CA LEU A 103 -19.81 9.60 0.59
C LEU A 103 -21.08 10.12 -0.11
N ALA A 104 -21.79 9.28 -0.84
CA ALA A 104 -23.07 9.62 -1.46
C ALA A 104 -24.15 9.97 -0.42
N ALA A 105 -24.21 9.23 0.68
CA ALA A 105 -25.11 9.53 1.79
C ALA A 105 -24.72 10.83 2.53
N LYS A 106 -23.42 11.09 2.71
CA LYS A 106 -22.90 12.31 3.34
C LYS A 106 -23.20 13.57 2.53
N ASN A 107 -23.13 13.49 1.20
CA ASN A 107 -23.33 14.64 0.31
C ASN A 107 -24.81 14.93 0.00
N GLY A 108 -25.76 14.25 0.66
CA GLY A 108 -27.19 14.58 0.61
C GLY A 108 -27.88 14.37 -0.74
N ASN A 109 -27.19 13.83 -1.75
CA ASN A 109 -27.75 13.58 -3.07
C ASN A 109 -28.14 12.10 -3.20
N GLY A 110 -29.20 11.73 -2.50
CA GLY A 110 -29.78 10.38 -2.54
C GLY A 110 -30.44 10.10 -3.89
N THR A 111 -29.65 9.82 -4.93
CA THR A 111 -30.17 9.24 -6.16
C THR A 111 -30.50 7.78 -5.89
N ALA A 112 -31.79 7.47 -6.01
CA ALA A 112 -32.39 6.16 -5.79
C ALA A 112 -31.54 5.03 -6.39
N VAL A 113 -30.93 4.22 -5.51
CA VAL A 113 -30.45 2.90 -5.91
C VAL A 113 -31.68 2.12 -6.34
N LYS A 114 -31.72 1.79 -7.64
CA LYS A 114 -32.71 0.93 -8.27
C LYS A 114 -32.85 -0.33 -7.42
N LYS A 115 -33.99 -0.49 -6.75
CA LYS A 115 -34.37 -1.76 -6.11
C LYS A 115 -34.34 -2.84 -7.18
N VAL A 116 -33.29 -3.64 -7.19
CA VAL A 116 -33.38 -4.99 -7.77
C VAL A 116 -34.24 -5.77 -6.79
N ASN A 117 -35.32 -6.36 -7.28
CA ASN A 117 -36.30 -7.07 -6.48
C ASN A 117 -35.68 -8.28 -5.77
N GLY A 118 -35.14 -8.06 -4.58
CA GLY A 118 -34.95 -9.06 -3.54
C GLY A 118 -35.75 -8.57 -2.33
N ALA A 119 -36.92 -9.16 -2.12
CA ALA A 119 -37.82 -8.80 -1.04
C ALA A 119 -37.07 -8.90 0.30
N ASN A 120 -36.88 -7.77 0.99
CA ASN A 120 -36.76 -7.68 2.44
C ASN A 120 -36.94 -6.20 2.85
N GLY A 121 -38.21 -5.84 3.12
CA GLY A 121 -38.57 -4.52 3.60
C GLY A 121 -38.19 -4.34 5.06
N VAL A 122 -37.25 -3.45 5.34
CA VAL A 122 -36.94 -3.01 6.71
C VAL A 122 -38.07 -2.09 7.19
N LYS A 123 -38.95 -2.60 8.06
CA LYS A 123 -39.89 -1.76 8.83
C LYS A 123 -39.09 -1.01 9.90
N LYS A 124 -39.18 0.32 9.92
CA LYS A 124 -38.68 1.12 11.03
C LYS A 124 -39.54 0.87 12.28
N LEU A 125 -38.91 0.36 13.33
CA LEU A 125 -39.38 0.47 14.71
C LEU A 125 -38.20 0.89 15.59
N ASN A 126 -38.51 1.68 16.62
CA ASN A 126 -37.60 2.48 17.43
C ASN A 126 -36.33 1.75 17.88
N GLY A 127 -35.19 2.40 17.62
CA GLY A 127 -34.00 2.38 18.46
C GLY A 127 -33.47 1.01 18.86
N GLN A 128 -32.85 0.28 17.93
CA GLN A 128 -31.77 -0.69 18.17
C GLN A 128 -31.27 -1.19 16.81
N TYR A 129 -30.01 -0.91 16.48
CA TYR A 129 -29.35 -1.56 15.35
C TYR A 129 -28.95 -2.97 15.78
N ALA A 130 -29.83 -3.94 15.54
CA ALA A 130 -29.49 -5.35 15.64
C ALA A 130 -29.11 -5.84 14.24
N ASN A 131 -27.83 -6.18 14.05
CA ASN A 131 -27.41 -7.02 12.94
C ASN A 131 -26.93 -8.33 13.56
N GLY A 132 -27.78 -9.33 13.58
CA GLY A 132 -27.48 -10.65 14.15
C GLY A 132 -28.20 -11.71 13.33
N ASN A 133 -27.42 -12.53 12.63
CA ASN A 133 -27.88 -13.79 12.10
C ASN A 133 -28.09 -14.72 13.30
N SER A 134 -29.32 -15.16 13.55
CA SER A 134 -29.64 -16.10 14.63
C SER A 134 -29.14 -17.48 14.25
N HIS A 135 -27.91 -17.78 14.63
CA HIS A 135 -27.48 -19.15 14.87
C HIS A 135 -27.07 -19.24 16.34
N GLU A 136 -27.85 -19.97 17.13
CA GLU A 136 -27.56 -20.24 18.54
C GLU A 136 -26.31 -21.13 18.59
N ILE A 137 -25.16 -20.51 18.80
CA ILE A 137 -23.96 -21.17 19.30
C ILE A 137 -23.88 -20.79 20.77
N GLU A 138 -24.09 -21.74 21.68
CA GLU A 138 -23.77 -21.56 23.09
C GLU A 138 -22.25 -21.39 23.24
N ALA A 139 -21.79 -20.14 23.17
CA ALA A 139 -20.41 -19.77 23.39
C ALA A 139 -20.28 -19.18 24.80
N GLU A 140 -19.75 -19.97 25.73
CA GLU A 140 -19.23 -19.52 27.01
C GLU A 140 -18.14 -18.45 26.79
N GLY A 141 -18.54 -17.18 26.73
CA GLY A 141 -17.60 -16.08 26.47
C GLY A 141 -18.20 -14.68 26.49
N LEU A 142 -19.53 -14.55 26.45
CA LEU A 142 -20.26 -13.26 26.46
C LEU A 142 -20.24 -12.51 27.81
N ARG A 143 -19.25 -12.78 28.68
CA ARG A 143 -19.07 -12.06 29.96
C ARG A 143 -17.79 -11.24 30.06
N ALA A 144 -17.07 -11.02 28.96
CA ALA A 144 -16.00 -10.03 28.98
C ALA A 144 -16.63 -8.62 29.01
N ARG A 145 -16.54 -7.93 30.16
CA ARG A 145 -16.77 -6.49 30.20
C ARG A 145 -15.74 -5.87 29.25
N GLY A 146 -16.19 -5.04 28.32
CA GLY A 146 -15.33 -4.39 27.34
C GLY A 146 -14.17 -3.63 27.99
N THR A 147 -13.16 -3.33 27.18
CA THR A 147 -11.90 -2.66 27.56
C THR A 147 -12.18 -1.44 28.41
N THR A 148 -11.70 -1.44 29.66
CA THR A 148 -12.03 -0.36 30.60
C THR A 148 -11.21 0.88 30.28
N SER A 149 -11.68 2.08 30.65
CA SER A 149 -10.93 3.34 30.47
C SER A 149 -9.51 3.27 31.05
N ARG A 150 -9.34 2.41 32.06
CA ARG A 150 -8.10 2.06 32.74
C ARG A 150 -7.04 1.46 31.79
N GLU A 151 -7.45 0.47 30.99
CA GLU A 151 -6.59 -0.17 29.98
C GLU A 151 -6.30 0.75 28.79
N LEU A 152 -7.22 1.64 28.45
CA LEU A 152 -7.06 2.63 27.37
C LEU A 152 -6.08 3.75 27.72
N SER A 153 -5.88 4.06 29.01
CA SER A 153 -4.85 5.02 29.47
C SER A 153 -3.44 4.43 29.54
N GLY A 154 -3.26 3.14 29.20
CA GLY A 154 -1.96 2.48 29.22
C GLY A 154 -1.44 2.19 30.63
N GLU A 155 -2.30 2.15 31.64
CA GLU A 155 -1.88 1.75 32.98
C GLU A 155 -1.76 0.22 33.03
N MET A 156 -0.53 -0.26 32.94
CA MET A 156 -0.20 -1.65 33.20
C MET A 156 -0.59 -1.94 34.65
N GLY A 157 -1.52 -2.88 34.83
CA GLY A 157 -2.06 -3.30 36.12
C GLY A 157 -0.97 -3.52 37.16
N GLY A 158 -1.24 -3.04 38.37
CA GLY A 158 -0.34 -3.15 39.50
C GLY A 158 -0.01 -4.59 39.87
N ASP A 159 1.19 -5.01 39.50
CA ASP A 159 1.93 -6.08 40.16
C ASP A 159 3.11 -5.46 40.93
N THR A 160 2.82 -4.59 41.90
CA THR A 160 3.76 -4.39 43.01
C THR A 160 3.58 -5.55 43.96
N ILE A 161 4.32 -6.64 43.74
CA ILE A 161 4.66 -7.53 44.85
C ILE A 161 5.52 -6.73 45.82
N VAL A 162 4.96 -6.47 47.00
CA VAL A 162 5.73 -6.00 48.15
C VAL A 162 6.67 -7.13 48.54
N ALA A 163 7.93 -6.76 48.84
CA ALA A 163 9.02 -7.62 49.24
C ALA A 163 8.67 -8.59 50.39
#